data_AF-A0AAE1W0B3-F1
#
_entry.id   AF-A0AAE1W0B3-F1
#
_cell.length_a   1.000
_cell.length_b   1.000
_cell.length_c   1.000
_cell.angle_alpha   90.00
_cell.angle_beta   90.00
_cell.angle_gamma   90.00
#
_symmetry.space_group_name_H-M   'P 1'
#
loop_
_entity.id
_entity.type
_entity.pdbx_description
1 polymer ?
#
loop_
_entity_poly.entity_id
_entity_poly.type
_entity_poly.pdbx_seq_one_letter_code
_entity_poly.pdbx_strand_id
1 'polypeptide(L)'
;MVFKSKDHLKGSVQDFSVRFARREYRVVESKPKLWKVACKYDQQTGCSWMLRGIFQPNIGLFKIIKYAGLHTCLMNEISVDHGNLGKSMIATHLLGMVRQDPAYDIKFVQQNVKNRFDFELSYHKAWQSLKAAREQVYGTWESSV
;
A
#
# COMPACT_ATOMS: atom_id res chain seq x y z
N MET A 1 6.71 -7.52 16.15
CA MET A 1 7.15 -7.14 14.79
C MET A 1 7.71 -5.71 14.82
N VAL A 2 8.89 -5.50 14.22
CA VAL A 2 9.62 -4.22 14.20
C VAL A 2 10.00 -3.83 12.76
N PHE A 3 10.20 -2.54 12.51
CA PHE A 3 10.43 -1.96 11.19
C PHE A 3 11.48 -0.85 11.25
N LYS A 4 12.31 -0.77 10.21
CA LYS A 4 13.39 0.24 10.09
C LYS A 4 12.87 1.67 10.04
N SER A 5 11.70 1.89 9.45
CA SER A 5 11.11 3.22 9.28
C SER A 5 9.59 3.16 9.32
N LYS A 6 8.96 4.33 9.43
CA LYS A 6 7.50 4.48 9.34
C LYS A 6 7.00 4.02 7.97
N ASP A 7 7.74 4.28 6.91
CA ASP A 7 7.32 3.93 5.55
C ASP A 7 7.47 2.43 5.27
N HIS A 8 8.48 1.76 5.84
CA HIS A 8 8.52 0.29 5.86
C HIS A 8 7.33 -0.30 6.61
N LEU A 9 6.98 0.23 7.78
CA LEU A 9 5.78 -0.20 8.52
C LEU A 9 4.51 -0.02 7.66
N LYS A 10 4.32 1.15 7.06
CA LYS A 10 3.17 1.43 6.20
C LYS A 10 3.12 0.46 5.00
N GLY A 11 4.24 0.28 4.31
CA GLY A 11 4.33 -0.60 3.15
C GLY A 11 4.01 -2.05 3.49
N SER A 12 4.52 -2.57 4.61
CA SER A 12 4.21 -3.94 5.05
C SER A 12 2.75 -4.11 5.45
N VAL A 13 2.14 -3.12 6.12
CA VAL A 13 0.71 -3.18 6.46
C VAL A 13 -0.15 -3.05 5.20
N GLN A 14 0.23 -2.20 4.26
CA GLN A 14 -0.43 -2.05 2.98
C GLN A 14 -0.40 -3.36 2.16
N ASP A 15 0.77 -4.00 2.04
CA ASP A 15 0.92 -5.29 1.37
C ASP A 15 0.07 -6.37 2.03
N PHE A 16 0.07 -6.40 3.37
CA PHE A 16 -0.74 -7.35 4.13
C PHE A 16 -2.23 -7.18 3.88
N SER A 17 -2.71 -5.93 3.91
CA SER A 17 -4.11 -5.60 3.71
C SER A 17 -4.61 -5.97 2.31
N VAL A 18 -3.81 -5.72 1.28
CA VAL A 18 -4.15 -6.04 -0.11
C VAL A 18 -4.08 -7.55 -0.36
N ARG A 19 -2.97 -8.21 0.01
CA ARG A 19 -2.72 -9.60 -0.42
C ARG A 19 -3.39 -10.66 0.45
N PHE A 20 -3.44 -10.44 1.77
CA PHE A 20 -3.86 -11.48 2.71
C PHE A 20 -5.20 -11.13 3.35
N ALA A 21 -5.32 -9.93 3.93
CA ALA A 21 -6.56 -9.56 4.60
C ALA A 21 -7.72 -9.35 3.61
N ARG A 22 -7.41 -8.94 2.37
CA ARG A 22 -8.40 -8.50 1.36
C ARG A 22 -9.42 -7.53 1.97
N ARG A 23 -8.92 -6.58 2.76
CA ARG A 23 -9.70 -5.60 3.50
C ARG A 23 -8.99 -4.26 3.51
N GLU A 24 -9.79 -3.23 3.31
CA GLU A 24 -9.30 -1.87 3.37
C GLU A 24 -9.22 -1.34 4.80
N TYR A 25 -8.24 -0.48 5.03
CA TYR A 25 -8.07 0.31 6.24
C TYR A 25 -8.08 1.80 5.93
N ARG A 26 -8.44 2.57 6.96
CA ARG A 26 -8.29 4.03 7.00
C ARG A 26 -7.19 4.40 7.98
N VAL A 27 -6.50 5.51 7.71
CA VAL A 27 -5.54 6.09 8.66
C VAL A 27 -6.32 6.84 9.72
N VAL A 28 -6.16 6.42 10.97
CA VAL A 28 -6.79 7.07 12.13
C VAL A 28 -5.89 8.17 12.67
N GLU A 29 -4.58 7.92 12.72
CA GLU A 29 -3.62 8.89 13.22
C GLU A 29 -2.25 8.70 12.56
N SER A 30 -1.59 9.79 12.18
CA SER A 30 -0.26 9.76 11.56
C SER A 30 0.57 10.93 12.04
N LYS A 31 1.49 10.68 12.98
CA LYS A 31 2.48 11.63 13.51
C LYS A 31 3.90 11.13 13.21
N PRO A 32 4.96 11.94 13.33
CA PRO A 32 6.32 11.47 13.02
C PRO A 32 6.72 10.16 13.71
N LYS A 33 6.34 9.99 15.00
CA LYS A 33 6.66 8.82 15.81
C LYS A 33 5.49 7.84 16.03
N LEU A 34 4.35 8.05 15.38
CA LEU A 34 3.15 7.23 15.58
C LEU A 34 2.38 7.03 14.27
N TRP A 35 1.89 5.82 14.08
CA TRP A 35 0.95 5.50 13.01
C TRP A 35 -0.14 4.57 13.53
N LYS A 36 -1.40 4.93 13.32
CA LYS A 36 -2.57 4.14 13.70
C LYS A 36 -3.49 4.00 12.51
N VAL A 37 -3.91 2.77 12.26
CA VAL A 37 -4.91 2.42 11.25
C VAL A 37 -6.00 1.56 11.86
N ALA A 38 -7.19 1.63 11.28
CA ALA A 38 -8.34 0.81 11.63
C ALA A 38 -9.05 0.36 10.36
N CYS A 39 -9.93 -0.63 10.47
CA CYS A 39 -10.71 -1.07 9.32
C CYS A 39 -11.46 0.12 8.72
N LYS A 40 -11.52 0.20 7.39
CA LYS A 40 -12.27 1.26 6.70
C LYS A 40 -13.74 1.27 7.11
N TYR A 41 -14.28 0.10 7.44
CA TYR A 41 -15.68 -0.11 7.81
C TYR A 41 -15.90 -0.33 9.31
N ASP A 42 -14.93 0.05 10.16
CA ASP A 42 -14.99 -0.16 11.61
C ASP A 42 -16.24 0.44 12.25
N GLN A 43 -16.62 1.65 11.85
CA GLN A 43 -17.79 2.36 12.38
C GLN A 43 -19.12 1.77 11.89
N GLN A 44 -19.19 1.26 10.66
CA GLN A 44 -20.42 0.72 10.08
C GLN A 44 -20.69 -0.72 10.51
N THR A 45 -19.63 -1.52 10.67
CA THR A 45 -19.73 -2.97 10.92
C THR A 45 -19.37 -3.36 12.35
N GLY A 46 -18.92 -2.42 13.18
CA GLY A 46 -18.37 -2.73 14.51
C GLY A 46 -17.03 -3.49 14.45
N CYS A 47 -16.34 -3.46 13.31
CA CYS A 47 -15.10 -4.20 13.13
C CYS A 47 -14.01 -3.68 14.07
N SER A 48 -13.50 -4.57 14.93
CA SER A 48 -12.51 -4.23 15.96
C SER A 48 -11.08 -4.16 15.42
N TRP A 49 -10.85 -4.51 14.15
CA TRP A 49 -9.51 -4.54 13.57
C TRP A 49 -8.86 -3.17 13.61
N MET A 50 -7.69 -3.12 14.24
CA MET A 50 -6.83 -1.94 14.30
C MET A 50 -5.38 -2.32 14.52
N LEU A 51 -4.49 -1.44 14.07
CA LEU A 51 -3.06 -1.56 14.27
C LEU A 51 -2.49 -0.22 14.71
N ARG A 52 -1.61 -0.26 15.72
CA ARG A 52 -0.85 0.91 16.18
C ARG A 52 0.65 0.60 16.18
N GLY A 53 1.39 1.35 15.38
CA GLY A 53 2.84 1.37 15.37
C GLY A 53 3.38 2.66 16.01
N ILE A 54 4.44 2.52 16.81
CA ILE A 54 5.12 3.64 17.47
C ILE A 54 6.64 3.50 17.28
N PHE A 55 7.32 4.62 17.07
CA PHE A 55 8.78 4.69 17.08
C PHE A 55 9.31 4.50 18.50
N GLN A 56 10.26 3.57 18.65
CA GLN A 56 10.90 3.21 19.90
C GLN A 56 12.30 3.84 19.91
N PRO A 57 12.53 4.95 20.65
CA PRO A 57 13.79 5.69 20.61
C PRO A 57 15.00 4.86 21.08
N ASN A 58 14.78 3.96 22.04
CA ASN A 58 15.81 3.08 22.61
C ASN A 58 16.43 2.13 21.59
N ILE A 59 15.68 1.73 20.56
CA ILE A 59 16.15 0.81 19.51
C ILE A 59 16.21 1.46 18.13
N GLY A 60 15.75 2.70 17.99
CA GLY A 60 15.72 3.41 16.70
C GLY A 60 14.77 2.80 15.66
N LEU A 61 13.77 2.02 16.06
CA LEU A 61 12.87 1.28 15.15
C LEU A 61 11.39 1.57 15.43
N PHE A 62 10.54 1.35 14.44
CA PHE A 62 9.08 1.32 14.63
C PHE A 62 8.64 -0.06 15.10
N LYS A 63 7.80 -0.14 16.13
CA LYS A 63 7.22 -1.39 16.63
C LYS A 63 5.70 -1.33 16.58
N ILE A 64 5.07 -2.40 16.09
CA ILE A 64 3.62 -2.58 16.28
C ILE A 64 3.39 -2.94 17.75
N ILE A 65 2.73 -2.04 18.48
CA ILE A 65 2.46 -2.18 19.92
C ILE A 65 1.03 -2.64 20.21
N LYS A 66 0.11 -2.45 19.26
CA LYS A 66 -1.28 -2.93 19.38
C LYS A 66 -1.72 -3.50 18.04
N TYR A 67 -2.27 -4.70 18.08
CA TYR A 67 -2.93 -5.38 16.96
C TYR A 67 -4.18 -6.04 17.52
N ALA A 68 -5.35 -5.63 17.03
CA ALA A 68 -6.64 -6.07 17.57
C ALA A 68 -7.19 -7.33 16.86
N GLY A 69 -6.31 -8.21 16.39
CA GLY A 69 -6.69 -9.48 15.77
C GLY A 69 -7.16 -9.32 14.32
N LEU A 70 -7.98 -10.28 13.89
CA LEU A 70 -8.51 -10.37 12.51
C LEU A 70 -9.68 -9.40 12.28
N HIS A 71 -9.97 -9.14 11.01
CA HIS A 71 -11.17 -8.41 10.63
C HIS A 71 -12.42 -9.24 10.95
N THR A 72 -13.41 -8.59 11.56
CA THR A 72 -14.76 -9.15 11.78
C THR A 72 -15.81 -8.57 10.83
N CYS A 73 -15.42 -7.65 9.94
CA CYS A 73 -16.31 -7.09 8.95
C CYS A 73 -16.63 -8.09 7.83
N LEU A 74 -17.92 -8.35 7.67
CA LEU A 74 -18.47 -9.02 6.50
C LEU A 74 -18.54 -8.00 5.36
N MET A 75 -17.92 -8.33 4.22
CA MET A 75 -18.05 -7.56 2.99
C MET A 75 -18.90 -8.39 2.04
N ASN A 76 -20.05 -7.85 1.64
CA ASN A 76 -21.00 -8.56 0.76
C ASN A 76 -20.52 -8.58 -0.70
N GLU A 77 -19.57 -7.72 -1.07
CA GLU A 77 -19.01 -7.65 -2.42
C GLU A 77 -17.48 -7.44 -2.33
N ILE A 78 -16.73 -8.24 -3.09
CA ILE A 78 -15.31 -7.97 -3.31
C ILE A 78 -15.25 -6.76 -4.23
N SER A 79 -14.83 -5.62 -3.67
CA SER A 79 -14.63 -4.40 -4.46
C SER A 79 -13.67 -4.69 -5.61
N VAL A 80 -14.06 -4.23 -6.80
CA VAL A 80 -13.30 -4.39 -8.05
C VAL A 80 -11.94 -3.67 -7.97
N ASP A 81 -11.87 -2.53 -7.28
CA ASP A 81 -10.64 -1.82 -6.92
C ASP A 81 -10.39 -1.92 -5.40
N HIS A 82 -9.12 -1.97 -4.99
CA HIS A 82 -8.74 -1.91 -3.58
C HIS A 82 -8.17 -0.52 -3.25
N GLY A 83 -8.84 0.20 -2.36
CA GLY A 83 -8.49 1.57 -1.96
C GLY A 83 -7.10 1.71 -1.34
N ASN A 84 -6.56 0.66 -0.69
CA ASN A 84 -5.17 0.67 -0.23
C ASN A 84 -4.17 0.09 -1.24
N LEU A 85 -4.59 -0.39 -2.42
CA LEU A 85 -3.65 -0.68 -3.50
C LEU A 85 -3.27 0.65 -4.16
N GLY A 86 -2.34 1.37 -3.55
CA GLY A 86 -2.02 2.76 -3.91
C GLY A 86 -0.94 2.87 -5.00
N LYS A 87 -0.82 4.07 -5.57
CA LYS A 87 0.18 4.42 -6.61
C LYS A 87 1.61 3.99 -6.24
N SER A 88 2.06 4.28 -5.02
CA SER A 88 3.43 3.97 -4.57
C SER A 88 3.71 2.47 -4.57
N MET A 89 2.77 1.66 -4.07
CA MET A 89 2.91 0.21 -4.00
C MET A 89 2.98 -0.41 -5.41
N ILE A 90 2.14 0.07 -6.33
CA ILE A 90 2.16 -0.37 -7.73
C ILE A 90 3.47 0.08 -8.38
N ALA A 91 3.88 1.33 -8.20
CA ALA A 91 5.12 1.85 -8.77
C ALA A 91 6.35 1.03 -8.32
N THR A 92 6.44 0.70 -7.03
CA THR A 92 7.51 -0.18 -6.50
C THR A 92 7.48 -1.56 -7.14
N HIS A 93 6.30 -2.13 -7.37
CA HIS A 93 6.16 -3.42 -8.06
C HIS A 93 6.61 -3.36 -9.53
N LEU A 94 6.39 -2.23 -10.20
CA LEU A 94 6.73 -2.02 -11.61
C LEU A 94 8.22 -1.71 -11.85
N LEU A 95 9.01 -1.35 -10.83
CA LEU A 95 10.41 -0.91 -11.00
C LEU A 95 11.25 -1.91 -11.82
N GLY A 96 11.09 -3.21 -11.56
CA GLY A 96 11.82 -4.25 -12.30
C GLY A 96 11.41 -4.32 -13.78
N MET A 97 10.11 -4.23 -14.05
CA MET A 97 9.55 -4.26 -15.41
C MET A 97 9.99 -3.04 -16.22
N VAL A 98 9.91 -1.86 -15.62
CA VAL A 98 10.29 -0.59 -16.26
C VAL A 98 11.80 -0.49 -16.53
N ARG A 99 12.64 -1.12 -15.70
CA ARG A 99 14.09 -1.24 -15.95
C ARG A 99 14.42 -2.15 -17.13
N GLN A 100 13.63 -3.21 -17.33
CA GLN A 100 13.83 -4.16 -18.42
C GLN A 100 13.26 -3.62 -19.74
N ASP A 101 12.12 -2.93 -19.67
CA ASP A 101 11.45 -2.34 -20.82
C ASP A 101 11.00 -0.90 -20.49
N PRO A 102 11.73 0.13 -20.95
CA PRO A 102 11.32 1.52 -20.79
C PRO A 102 9.95 1.82 -21.43
N ALA A 103 9.58 1.11 -22.49
CA ALA A 103 8.35 1.27 -23.25
C ALA A 103 7.15 0.51 -22.64
N TYR A 104 7.29 -0.01 -21.41
CA TYR A 104 6.25 -0.78 -20.73
C TYR A 104 4.86 -0.14 -20.83
N ASP A 105 3.90 -0.89 -21.38
CA ASP A 105 2.56 -0.38 -21.68
C ASP A 105 1.62 -0.47 -20.46
N ILE A 106 0.68 0.47 -20.40
CA ILE A 106 -0.36 0.58 -19.37
C ILE A 106 -1.24 -0.68 -19.36
N LYS A 107 -1.52 -1.29 -20.51
CA LYS A 107 -2.27 -2.56 -20.58
C LYS A 107 -1.56 -3.67 -19.82
N PHE A 108 -0.23 -3.78 -19.97
CA PHE A 108 0.56 -4.75 -19.21
C PHE A 108 0.61 -4.42 -17.72
N VAL A 109 0.61 -3.14 -17.34
CA VAL A 109 0.47 -2.73 -15.93
C VAL A 109 -0.84 -3.25 -15.33
N GLN A 110 -1.97 -3.03 -16.00
CA GLN A 110 -3.28 -3.49 -15.52
C GLN A 110 -3.32 -5.02 -15.40
N GLN A 111 -2.83 -5.74 -16.42
CA GLN A 111 -2.79 -7.21 -16.40
C GLN A 111 -1.90 -7.74 -15.28
N ASN A 112 -0.72 -7.16 -15.05
CA ASN A 112 0.18 -7.59 -13.99
C ASN A 112 -0.41 -7.35 -12.61
N VAL A 113 -1.08 -6.21 -12.41
CA VAL A 113 -1.74 -5.91 -11.14
C VAL A 113 -2.90 -6.85 -10.88
N LYS A 114 -3.71 -7.16 -11.91
CA LYS A 114 -4.76 -8.18 -11.83
C LYS A 114 -4.17 -9.55 -11.48
N ASN A 115 -3.13 -9.99 -12.17
CA ASN A 115 -2.48 -11.29 -11.91
C ASN A 115 -1.84 -11.37 -10.51
N ARG A 116 -1.26 -10.27 -10.02
CA ARG A 116 -0.51 -10.25 -8.76
C ARG A 116 -1.40 -10.06 -7.53
N PHE A 117 -2.43 -9.24 -7.64
CA PHE A 117 -3.24 -8.78 -6.51
C PHE A 117 -4.71 -9.15 -6.63
N ASP A 118 -5.15 -9.65 -7.79
CA ASP A 118 -6.54 -10.05 -8.03
C ASP A 118 -7.55 -8.89 -7.84
N PHE A 119 -7.10 -7.68 -8.24
CA PHE A 119 -7.91 -6.47 -8.30
C PHE A 119 -7.78 -5.84 -9.68
N GLU A 120 -8.87 -5.24 -10.16
CA GLU A 120 -8.86 -4.44 -11.38
C GLU A 120 -8.26 -3.07 -11.10
N LEU A 121 -7.45 -2.58 -12.03
CA LEU A 121 -6.78 -1.30 -11.91
C LEU A 121 -7.34 -0.33 -12.94
N SER A 122 -7.83 0.83 -12.49
CA SER A 122 -8.27 1.88 -13.42
C SER A 122 -7.12 2.40 -14.28
N TYR A 123 -7.42 2.81 -15.51
CA TYR A 123 -6.43 3.34 -16.44
C TYR A 123 -5.62 4.50 -15.84
N HIS A 124 -6.30 5.47 -15.22
CA HIS A 124 -5.65 6.63 -14.62
C HIS A 124 -4.67 6.24 -13.50
N LYS A 125 -5.05 5.30 -12.63
CA LYS A 125 -4.20 4.81 -11.54
C LYS A 125 -3.01 4.00 -12.07
N ALA A 126 -3.21 3.22 -13.15
CA ALA A 126 -2.14 2.54 -13.86
C ALA A 126 -1.13 3.52 -14.46
N TRP A 127 -1.62 4.53 -15.19
CA TRP A 127 -0.78 5.58 -15.78
C TRP A 127 0.03 6.33 -14.72
N GLN A 128 -0.61 6.78 -13.63
CA GLN A 128 0.08 7.48 -12.54
C GLN A 128 1.16 6.62 -11.87
N SER A 129 0.90 5.32 -11.72
CA SER A 129 1.85 4.38 -11.11
C SER A 129 3.03 4.08 -12.03
N LEU A 130 2.77 3.91 -13.33
CA LEU A 130 3.79 3.71 -14.35
C LEU A 130 4.71 4.93 -14.47
N LYS A 131 4.12 6.14 -14.50
CA LYS A 131 4.87 7.39 -14.49
C LYS A 131 5.78 7.47 -13.26
N ALA A 132 5.24 7.22 -12.07
CA ALA A 132 6.01 7.24 -10.82
C ALA A 132 7.12 6.18 -10.78
N ALA A 133 6.92 5.02 -11.42
CA ALA A 133 7.96 3.99 -11.55
C ALA A 133 9.07 4.45 -12.51
N ARG A 134 8.72 5.03 -13.65
CA ARG A 134 9.69 5.60 -14.61
C ARG A 134 10.54 6.70 -13.98
N GLU A 135 9.92 7.61 -13.24
CA GLU A 135 10.63 8.68 -12.51
C GLU A 135 11.60 8.12 -11.47
N GLN A 136 11.24 7.03 -10.78
CA GLN A 136 12.13 6.37 -9.82
C GLN A 136 13.30 5.63 -10.48
N VAL A 137 13.15 5.19 -11.73
CA VAL A 137 14.19 4.45 -12.46
C VAL A 137 15.13 5.39 -13.21
N TYR A 138 14.56 6.36 -13.93
CA TYR A 138 15.29 7.21 -14.88
C TYR A 138 15.45 8.66 -14.40
N GLY A 139 14.88 9.02 -13.24
CA GLY A 139 14.83 10.40 -12.77
C GLY A 139 13.73 11.22 -13.44
N THR A 140 13.63 12.48 -13.05
CA THR A 140 12.80 13.47 -13.75
C THR A 140 13.67 14.27 -14.72
N TRP A 141 13.06 14.82 -15.77
CA TRP A 141 13.77 15.72 -16.71
C TRP A 141 14.41 16.93 -16.00
N GLU A 142 13.80 17.42 -14.92
CA GLU A 142 14.35 18.48 -14.05
C GLU A 142 15.62 18.07 -13.29
N SER A 143 15.89 16.77 -13.15
CA SER A 143 17.11 16.25 -12.51
C SER A 143 18.31 16.20 -13.46
N SER A 144 18.12 16.56 -14.73
CA SER A 144 19.13 16.46 -15.81
C SER A 144 19.72 17.81 -16.22
N VAL A 145 19.51 18.87 -15.42
CA VAL A 145 20.02 20.23 -15.62
C VAL A 145 21.06 20.57 -14.56
#